data_AF-A0A4Q3XPU0-F1
#
_entry.id   AF-A0A4Q3XPU0-F1
#
_cell.length_a   1.000
_cell.length_b   1.000
_cell.length_c   1.000
_cell.angle_alpha   90.00
_cell.angle_beta   90.00
_cell.angle_gamma   90.00
#
_symmetry.space_group_name_H-M   'P 1'
#
loop_
_entity.id
_entity.type
_entity.pdbx_description
1 polymer ?
#
loop_
_entity_poly.entity_id
_entity_poly.type
_entity_poly.pdbx_seq_one_letter_code
_entity_poly.pdbx_strand_id
1 'polypeptide(L)'
;PNGVLHLRDELAGWLMSFERYSPGGREFWLEAFGGRHFTVDRKSLKAPLFIEFNGVTVLGGIQPEKLSECLLKTADDGLVARFLWAWPDPIRYQRPSGVADVALLERIYRRLLDLRPARDEEGQPTAIILMLNDAAGVIFEEWIRDNDTAIREAAGLYKGFLGKLRGMVLRLSLVVELIGWAAGNGPEPTCIRAETLLAVLGFIDDYAKPSALRVFGDAALPLSERNAAALARYILKTKAQRINLRDVRRGSGIATLKIAADVEAATEALVEAGWLRGVGERAGDTPGKMRKDYLVNPMVHEVANGVA
;
A
#
# COMPACT_ATOMS: atom_id res chain seq x y z
N PRO A 1 17.36 -21.90 -8.88
CA PRO A 1 17.25 -20.54 -9.45
C PRO A 1 17.13 -19.51 -8.31
N ASN A 2 17.85 -18.39 -8.33
CA ASN A 2 17.83 -17.39 -7.25
C ASN A 2 16.65 -16.41 -7.34
N GLY A 3 15.60 -16.78 -8.08
CA GLY A 3 14.50 -15.93 -8.46
C GLY A 3 14.76 -15.11 -9.73
N VAL A 4 13.77 -14.33 -10.14
CA VAL A 4 13.81 -13.47 -11.33
C VAL A 4 13.23 -12.08 -11.05
N LEU A 5 13.68 -11.08 -11.82
CA LEU A 5 13.14 -9.73 -11.80
C LEU A 5 12.12 -9.55 -12.94
N HIS A 6 10.90 -9.17 -12.58
CA HIS A 6 9.88 -8.69 -13.49
C HIS A 6 9.84 -7.16 -13.47
N LEU A 7 10.61 -6.54 -14.37
CA LEU A 7 10.69 -5.08 -14.53
C LEU A 7 9.74 -4.60 -15.62
N ARG A 8 8.91 -3.60 -15.31
CA ARG A 8 8.03 -2.92 -16.27
C ARG A 8 7.93 -1.44 -16.00
N ASP A 9 7.89 -0.62 -17.06
CA ASP A 9 7.67 0.81 -16.90
C ASP A 9 6.23 1.11 -16.41
N GLU A 10 5.27 0.28 -16.82
CA GLU A 10 3.86 0.41 -16.47
C GLU A 10 3.25 -0.94 -16.07
N LEU A 11 2.82 -1.05 -14.81
CA LEU A 11 2.28 -2.27 -14.20
C LEU A 11 0.77 -2.45 -14.42
N ALA A 12 0.02 -1.43 -14.87
CA ALA A 12 -1.42 -1.53 -15.05
C ALA A 12 -1.82 -2.68 -15.99
N GLY A 13 -1.11 -2.83 -17.12
CA GLY A 13 -1.37 -3.92 -18.07
C GLY A 13 -1.09 -5.30 -17.48
N TRP A 14 -0.11 -5.41 -16.58
CA TRP A 14 0.21 -6.65 -15.88
C TRP A 14 -0.88 -7.00 -14.85
N LEU A 15 -1.26 -6.05 -13.97
CA LEU A 15 -2.30 -6.26 -12.96
C LEU A 15 -3.67 -6.61 -13.57
N MET A 16 -4.05 -5.98 -14.68
CA MET A 16 -5.31 -6.25 -15.36
C MET A 16 -5.32 -7.56 -16.17
N SER A 17 -4.15 -8.14 -16.48
CA SER A 17 -4.06 -9.32 -17.33
C SER A 17 -4.50 -10.62 -16.64
N PHE A 18 -4.50 -10.65 -15.30
CA PHE A 18 -4.72 -11.88 -14.53
C PHE A 18 -6.12 -12.45 -14.63
N GLU A 19 -7.12 -11.63 -14.88
CA GLU A 19 -8.51 -12.10 -15.03
C GLU A 19 -8.86 -12.46 -16.47
N ARG A 20 -8.14 -11.90 -17.46
CA ARG A 20 -8.51 -12.05 -18.88
C ARG A 20 -7.93 -13.28 -19.56
N TYR A 21 -6.74 -13.73 -19.16
CA TYR A 21 -5.96 -14.68 -19.98
C TYR A 21 -5.61 -16.00 -19.29
N SER A 22 -5.65 -16.09 -17.96
CA SER A 22 -5.29 -17.32 -17.25
C SER A 22 -5.99 -17.40 -15.89
N PRO A 23 -7.03 -18.24 -15.73
CA PRO A 23 -7.57 -18.57 -14.42
C PRO A 23 -6.43 -19.03 -13.50
N GLY A 24 -6.27 -18.37 -12.36
CA GLY A 24 -5.22 -18.65 -11.38
C GLY A 24 -3.88 -17.91 -11.56
N GLY A 25 -3.81 -16.95 -12.48
CA GLY A 25 -2.63 -16.07 -12.61
C GLY A 25 -2.27 -15.36 -11.29
N ARG A 26 -3.27 -14.95 -10.49
CA ARG A 26 -3.04 -14.26 -9.21
C ARG A 26 -2.46 -15.18 -8.14
N GLU A 27 -2.93 -16.44 -8.04
CA GLU A 27 -2.38 -17.41 -7.09
C GLU A 27 -0.90 -17.65 -7.33
N PHE A 28 -0.48 -17.77 -8.59
CA PHE A 28 0.93 -17.88 -8.96
C PHE A 28 1.76 -16.72 -8.38
N TRP A 29 1.31 -15.47 -8.51
CA TRP A 29 2.04 -14.31 -8.00
C TRP A 29 2.05 -14.23 -6.47
N LEU A 30 1.00 -14.73 -5.81
CA LEU A 30 0.96 -14.85 -4.36
C LEU A 30 1.97 -15.88 -3.83
N GLU A 31 2.13 -17.01 -4.53
CA GLU A 31 3.15 -18.01 -4.23
C GLU A 31 4.56 -17.50 -4.55
N ALA A 32 4.69 -16.77 -5.66
CA ALA A 32 5.95 -16.20 -6.09
C ALA A 32 6.52 -15.16 -5.12
N PHE A 33 5.65 -14.34 -4.51
CA PHE A 33 6.03 -13.45 -3.42
C PHE A 33 6.70 -14.19 -2.24
N GLY A 34 6.23 -15.42 -1.97
CA GLY A 34 6.79 -16.26 -0.91
C GLY A 34 8.05 -17.01 -1.32
N GLY A 35 8.44 -17.01 -2.60
CA GLY A 35 9.50 -17.87 -3.13
C GLY A 35 9.21 -19.37 -2.97
N ARG A 36 7.92 -19.75 -2.90
CA ARG A 36 7.50 -21.14 -2.69
C ARG A 36 7.84 -22.00 -3.91
N HIS A 37 7.83 -23.33 -3.74
CA HIS A 37 7.92 -24.23 -4.89
C HIS A 37 6.69 -24.04 -5.80
N PHE A 38 6.87 -24.25 -7.11
CA PHE A 38 5.77 -24.17 -8.08
C PHE A 38 5.90 -25.31 -9.09
N THR A 39 4.78 -25.97 -9.37
CA THR A 39 4.75 -27.06 -10.35
C THR A 39 3.96 -26.60 -11.57
N VAL A 40 4.63 -26.57 -12.73
CA VAL A 40 3.98 -26.30 -14.01
C VAL A 40 3.60 -27.63 -14.64
N ASP A 41 2.32 -27.97 -14.54
CA ASP A 41 1.74 -29.13 -15.23
C ASP A 41 0.91 -28.67 -16.43
N ARG A 42 1.40 -28.94 -17.65
CA ARG A 42 0.75 -28.57 -18.91
C ARG A 42 0.80 -29.74 -19.87
N LYS A 43 -0.30 -30.00 -20.57
CA LYS A 43 -0.41 -31.07 -21.60
C LYS A 43 0.68 -31.03 -22.68
N SER A 44 1.24 -29.86 -22.95
CA SER A 44 2.33 -29.68 -23.93
C SER A 44 3.70 -30.10 -23.41
N LEU A 45 3.86 -30.32 -22.10
CA LEU A 45 5.09 -30.78 -21.48
C LEU A 45 5.07 -32.31 -21.38
N LYS A 46 6.21 -32.95 -21.64
CA LYS A 46 6.35 -34.42 -21.51
C LYS A 46 6.30 -34.89 -20.05
N ALA A 47 6.61 -34.02 -19.11
CA ALA A 47 6.51 -34.25 -17.67
C ALA A 47 6.30 -32.88 -16.96
N PRO A 48 5.72 -32.86 -15.75
CA PRO A 48 5.58 -31.63 -14.97
C PRO A 48 6.95 -30.99 -14.70
N LEU A 49 7.03 -29.67 -14.87
CA LEU A 49 8.23 -28.91 -14.54
C LEU A 49 8.14 -28.47 -13.07
N PHE A 50 9.08 -28.94 -12.26
CA PHE A 50 9.20 -28.56 -10.86
C PHE A 50 10.15 -27.38 -10.68
N ILE A 51 9.67 -26.30 -10.09
CA ILE A 51 10.45 -25.11 -9.75
C ILE A 51 10.58 -25.08 -8.24
N GLU A 52 11.78 -25.33 -7.73
CA GLU A 52 12.04 -25.41 -6.29
C GLU A 52 11.88 -24.04 -5.58
N PHE A 53 12.33 -22.96 -6.22
CA PHE A 53 12.21 -21.59 -5.74
C PHE A 53 11.59 -20.69 -6.81
N ASN A 54 10.31 -20.33 -6.63
CA ASN A 54 9.56 -19.45 -7.55
C ASN A 54 9.63 -17.98 -7.12
N GLY A 55 10.78 -17.48 -6.66
CA GLY A 55 10.89 -16.07 -6.24
C GLY A 55 10.79 -15.12 -7.43
N VAL A 56 9.83 -14.19 -7.41
CA VAL A 56 9.77 -13.11 -8.41
C VAL A 56 9.72 -11.75 -7.72
N THR A 57 10.72 -10.91 -8.02
CA THR A 57 10.69 -9.49 -7.65
C THR A 57 9.96 -8.72 -8.74
N VAL A 58 8.97 -7.92 -8.38
CA VAL A 58 8.26 -7.05 -9.32
C VAL A 58 8.66 -5.61 -9.04
N LEU A 59 9.09 -4.90 -10.07
CA LEU A 59 9.43 -3.48 -10.00
C LEU A 59 8.83 -2.77 -11.20
N GLY A 60 8.19 -1.63 -10.95
CA GLY A 60 7.64 -0.83 -12.02
C GLY A 60 6.84 0.37 -11.55
N GLY A 61 6.54 1.25 -12.50
CA GLY A 61 5.65 2.39 -12.30
C GLY A 61 4.19 1.99 -12.53
N ILE A 62 3.28 2.82 -12.01
CA ILE A 62 1.86 2.77 -12.37
C ILE A 62 1.26 4.16 -12.24
N GLN A 63 0.42 4.53 -13.19
CA GLN A 63 -0.35 5.78 -13.10
C GLN A 63 -1.37 5.71 -11.95
N PRO A 64 -1.49 6.76 -11.11
CA PRO A 64 -2.48 6.85 -10.03
C PRO A 64 -3.92 6.45 -10.42
N GLU A 65 -4.39 6.94 -11.56
CA GLU A 65 -5.75 6.67 -12.05
C GLU A 65 -5.93 5.20 -12.42
N LYS A 66 -4.92 4.60 -13.07
CA LYS A 66 -4.93 3.18 -13.43
C LYS A 66 -4.80 2.27 -12.24
N LEU A 67 -4.01 2.66 -11.26
CA LEU A 67 -3.93 1.96 -9.98
C LEU A 67 -5.30 1.96 -9.30
N SER A 68 -5.96 3.11 -9.21
CA SER A 68 -7.30 3.23 -8.62
C SER A 68 -8.34 2.32 -9.29
N GLU A 69 -8.33 2.27 -10.63
CA GLU A 69 -9.18 1.34 -11.38
C GLU A 69 -8.87 -0.14 -11.06
N CYS A 70 -7.59 -0.49 -10.95
CA CYS A 70 -7.17 -1.86 -10.59
C CYS A 70 -7.62 -2.21 -9.17
N LEU A 71 -7.41 -1.31 -8.20
CA LEU A 71 -7.76 -1.54 -6.80
C LEU A 71 -9.27 -1.69 -6.58
N LEU A 72 -10.09 -0.88 -7.25
CA LEU A 72 -11.55 -0.89 -7.10
C LEU A 72 -12.24 -2.08 -7.78
N LYS A 73 -11.64 -2.62 -8.84
CA LYS A 73 -12.22 -3.72 -9.63
C LYS A 73 -11.74 -5.10 -9.22
N THR A 74 -10.66 -5.17 -8.43
CA THR A 74 -10.07 -6.45 -8.03
C THR A 74 -10.65 -6.91 -6.68
N ALA A 75 -10.90 -8.21 -6.53
CA ALA A 75 -11.15 -8.80 -5.22
C ALA A 75 -9.95 -8.59 -4.28
N ASP A 76 -10.20 -8.37 -2.98
CA ASP A 76 -9.13 -8.30 -1.98
C ASP A 76 -8.54 -9.71 -1.73
N ASP A 77 -7.66 -10.13 -2.63
CA ASP A 77 -6.90 -11.39 -2.59
C ASP A 77 -5.55 -11.25 -1.85
N GLY A 78 -5.26 -10.03 -1.38
CA GLY A 78 -4.03 -9.65 -0.72
C GLY A 78 -2.81 -9.48 -1.62
N LEU A 79 -2.91 -9.57 -2.96
CA LEU A 79 -1.76 -9.36 -3.86
C LEU A 79 -1.24 -7.93 -3.75
N VAL A 80 -2.13 -6.95 -3.81
CA VAL A 80 -1.81 -5.52 -3.71
C VAL A 80 -1.13 -5.18 -2.38
N ALA A 81 -1.60 -5.79 -1.29
CA ALA A 81 -1.02 -5.62 0.04
C ALA A 81 0.44 -6.10 0.16
N ARG A 82 0.96 -6.81 -0.85
CA ARG A 82 2.34 -7.30 -0.89
C ARG A 82 3.33 -6.36 -1.60
N PHE A 83 2.85 -5.21 -2.09
CA PHE A 83 3.70 -4.19 -2.71
C PHE A 83 4.14 -3.14 -1.69
N LEU A 84 5.42 -2.78 -1.73
CA LEU A 84 5.92 -1.55 -1.13
C LEU A 84 5.68 -0.41 -2.10
N TRP A 85 4.91 0.59 -1.68
CA TRP A 85 4.54 1.72 -2.52
C TRP A 85 5.48 2.89 -2.31
N ALA A 86 5.86 3.56 -3.40
CA ALA A 86 6.61 4.79 -3.38
C ALA A 86 5.78 5.89 -4.06
N TRP A 87 5.44 6.92 -3.31
CA TRP A 87 4.69 8.08 -3.82
C TRP A 87 5.48 9.36 -3.54
N PRO A 88 6.48 9.69 -4.37
CA PRO A 88 7.29 10.87 -4.16
C PRO A 88 6.48 12.15 -4.36
N ASP A 89 6.78 13.19 -3.59
CA ASP A 89 6.21 14.51 -3.81
C ASP A 89 6.74 15.11 -5.12
N PRO A 90 5.93 15.90 -5.84
CA PRO A 90 6.37 16.56 -7.07
C PRO A 90 7.56 17.48 -6.77
N ILE A 91 8.71 17.20 -7.39
CA ILE A 91 9.87 18.09 -7.35
C ILE A 91 9.88 18.96 -8.60
N ARG A 92 10.38 20.20 -8.46
CA ARG A 92 10.70 21.03 -9.62
C ARG A 92 11.77 20.33 -10.45
N TYR A 93 11.65 20.41 -11.77
CA TYR A 93 12.68 19.90 -12.66
C TYR A 93 14.04 20.49 -12.26
N GLN A 94 15.00 19.60 -12.06
CA GLN A 94 16.39 19.94 -11.80
C GLN A 94 17.25 19.04 -12.66
N ARG A 95 18.30 19.62 -13.27
CA ARG A 95 19.31 18.82 -13.97
C ARG A 95 20.04 17.97 -12.91
N PRO A 96 20.22 16.65 -13.13
CA PRO A 96 21.04 15.83 -12.24
C PRO A 96 22.43 16.44 -12.08
N SER A 97 22.84 16.69 -10.84
CA SER A 97 24.15 17.24 -10.50
C SER A 97 25.13 16.17 -10.01
N GLY A 98 24.63 14.99 -9.61
CA GLY A 98 25.43 13.86 -9.19
C GLY A 98 25.70 12.88 -10.33
N VAL A 99 26.91 12.35 -10.39
CA VAL A 99 27.26 11.17 -11.19
C VAL A 99 27.26 9.97 -10.25
N ALA A 100 26.63 8.87 -10.66
CA ALA A 100 26.66 7.64 -9.89
C ALA A 100 28.10 7.12 -9.77
N ASP A 101 28.50 6.69 -8.58
CA ASP A 101 29.77 5.98 -8.39
C ASP A 101 29.65 4.56 -8.94
N VAL A 102 29.97 4.41 -10.22
CA VAL A 102 29.87 3.13 -10.93
C VAL A 102 30.80 2.08 -10.31
N ALA A 103 31.96 2.49 -9.80
CA ALA A 103 32.92 1.57 -9.18
C ALA A 103 32.39 1.02 -7.84
N LEU A 104 31.73 1.87 -7.04
CA LEU A 104 31.01 1.44 -5.85
C LEU A 104 29.89 0.43 -6.20
N LEU A 105 29.07 0.73 -7.20
CA LEU A 105 27.99 -0.16 -7.64
C LEU A 105 28.53 -1.51 -8.13
N GLU A 106 29.58 -1.50 -8.96
CA GLU A 106 30.21 -2.73 -9.44
C GLU A 106 30.75 -3.58 -8.28
N ARG A 107 31.40 -2.95 -7.29
CA ARG A 107 31.88 -3.65 -6.09
C ARG A 107 30.72 -4.31 -5.33
N ILE A 108 29.62 -3.57 -5.12
CA ILE A 108 28.44 -4.09 -4.44
C ILE A 108 27.90 -5.31 -5.19
N TYR A 109 27.68 -5.20 -6.51
CA TYR A 109 27.14 -6.31 -7.29
C TYR A 109 28.04 -7.53 -7.29
N ARG A 110 29.36 -7.37 -7.47
CA ARG A 110 30.29 -8.51 -7.44
C ARG A 110 30.21 -9.26 -6.12
N ARG A 111 30.24 -8.54 -4.99
CA ARG A 111 30.18 -9.18 -3.66
C ARG A 111 28.85 -9.87 -3.39
N LEU A 112 27.73 -9.29 -3.83
CA LEU A 112 26.41 -9.93 -3.70
C LEU A 112 26.28 -11.16 -4.61
N LEU A 113 26.83 -11.13 -5.83
CA LEU A 113 26.87 -12.29 -6.74
C LEU A 113 27.81 -13.39 -6.24
N ASP A 114 28.80 -13.03 -5.42
CA ASP A 114 29.74 -13.97 -4.81
C ASP A 114 29.22 -14.65 -3.54
N LEU A 115 28.04 -14.27 -3.03
CA LEU A 115 27.39 -15.00 -1.95
C LEU A 115 27.21 -16.48 -2.33
N ARG A 116 27.48 -17.36 -1.38
CA ARG A 116 27.32 -18.81 -1.55
C ARG A 116 26.25 -19.30 -0.57
N PRO A 117 25.32 -20.16 -1.02
CA PRO A 117 24.39 -20.79 -0.09
C PRO A 117 25.15 -21.65 0.91
N ALA A 118 24.53 -21.89 2.07
CA ALA A 118 24.98 -22.94 2.97
C ALA A 118 24.76 -24.32 2.31
N ARG A 119 25.27 -25.38 2.94
CA ARG A 119 25.00 -26.76 2.55
C ARG A 119 24.42 -27.53 3.72
N ASP A 120 23.42 -28.36 3.46
CA ASP A 120 22.89 -29.32 4.44
C ASP A 120 23.78 -30.56 4.57
N GLU A 121 23.34 -31.55 5.35
CA GLU A 121 24.09 -32.79 5.62
C GLU A 121 24.31 -33.63 4.35
N GLU A 122 23.38 -33.55 3.39
CA GLU A 122 23.45 -34.17 2.07
C GLU A 122 24.22 -33.34 1.04
N GLY A 123 24.78 -32.20 1.45
CA GLY A 123 25.55 -31.29 0.61
C GLY A 123 24.70 -30.45 -0.35
N GLN A 124 23.37 -30.45 -0.23
CA GLN A 124 22.48 -29.65 -1.05
C GLN A 124 22.50 -28.18 -0.62
N PRO A 125 22.40 -27.23 -1.56
CA PRO A 125 22.32 -25.81 -1.24
C PRO A 125 21.13 -25.50 -0.34
N THR A 126 21.37 -24.80 0.77
CA THR A 126 20.31 -24.33 1.67
C THR A 126 20.50 -22.84 2.00
N ALA A 127 19.43 -22.21 2.46
CA ALA A 127 19.43 -20.79 2.79
C ALA A 127 20.30 -20.50 4.02
N ILE A 128 21.08 -19.41 3.97
CA ILE A 128 21.71 -18.85 5.16
C ILE A 128 20.66 -18.02 5.89
N ILE A 129 20.42 -18.33 7.16
CA ILE A 129 19.48 -17.60 8.00
C ILE A 129 20.26 -16.59 8.84
N LEU A 130 20.14 -15.31 8.50
CA LEU A 130 20.63 -14.23 9.35
C LEU A 130 19.54 -13.84 10.36
N MET A 131 19.84 -14.09 11.63
CA MET A 131 18.97 -13.68 12.73
C MET A 131 19.14 -12.19 13.03
N LEU A 132 18.14 -11.58 13.66
CA LEU A 132 18.34 -10.30 14.34
C LEU A 132 19.31 -10.51 15.50
N ASN A 133 20.22 -9.56 15.74
CA ASN A 133 20.91 -9.52 17.02
C ASN A 133 19.95 -9.14 18.15
N ASP A 134 20.36 -9.35 19.41
CA ASP A 134 19.46 -9.15 20.57
C ASP A 134 18.84 -7.76 20.61
N ALA A 135 19.63 -6.72 20.36
CA ALA A 135 19.16 -5.33 20.33
C ALA A 135 18.12 -5.09 19.22
N ALA A 136 18.35 -5.61 18.01
CA ALA A 136 17.40 -5.54 16.91
C ALA A 136 16.13 -6.36 17.22
N GLY A 137 16.24 -7.49 17.92
CA GLY A 137 15.11 -8.29 18.37
C GLY A 137 14.15 -7.50 19.26
N VAL A 138 14.69 -6.79 20.26
CA VAL A 138 13.90 -5.94 21.17
C VAL A 138 13.19 -4.82 20.42
N ILE A 139 13.91 -4.11 19.54
CA ILE A 139 13.35 -3.02 18.72
C ILE A 139 12.24 -3.55 17.81
N PHE A 140 12.46 -4.72 17.19
CA PHE A 140 11.47 -5.30 16.28
C PHE A 140 10.20 -5.74 17.01
N GLU A 141 10.33 -6.29 18.22
CA GLU A 141 9.19 -6.67 19.05
C GLU A 141 8.34 -5.45 19.46
N GLU A 142 8.98 -4.35 19.83
CA GLU A 142 8.29 -3.09 20.11
C GLU A 142 7.55 -2.57 18.87
N TRP A 143 8.24 -2.49 17.73
CA TRP A 143 7.63 -2.06 16.48
C TRP A 143 6.46 -2.98 16.04
N ILE A 144 6.53 -4.28 16.27
CA ILE A 144 5.41 -5.20 16.01
C ILE A 144 4.19 -4.83 16.85
N ARG A 145 4.37 -4.49 18.14
CA ARG A 145 3.24 -4.09 19.01
C ARG A 145 2.54 -2.83 18.50
N ASP A 146 3.31 -1.86 18.03
CA ASP A 146 2.77 -0.62 17.44
C ASP A 146 2.06 -0.92 16.11
N ASN A 147 2.68 -1.73 15.25
CA ASN A 147 2.08 -2.14 13.98
C ASN A 147 0.80 -2.98 14.18
N ASP A 148 0.74 -3.84 15.19
CA ASP A 148 -0.46 -4.60 15.54
C ASP A 148 -1.60 -3.69 16.01
N THR A 149 -1.27 -2.61 16.73
CA THR A 149 -2.25 -1.57 17.09
C THR A 149 -2.78 -0.88 15.83
N ALA A 150 -1.90 -0.45 14.93
CA ALA A 150 -2.29 0.14 13.65
C ALA A 150 -3.13 -0.82 12.77
N ILE A 151 -2.84 -2.13 12.78
CA ILE A 151 -3.64 -3.14 12.05
C ILE A 151 -5.08 -3.23 12.59
N ARG A 152 -5.27 -3.07 13.91
CA ARG A 152 -6.60 -3.11 14.53
C ARG A 152 -7.43 -1.89 14.14
N GLU A 153 -6.79 -0.74 14.00
CA GLU A 153 -7.42 0.54 13.63
C GLU A 153 -7.64 0.70 12.13
N ALA A 154 -6.80 0.05 11.30
CA ALA A 154 -6.90 0.11 9.85
C ALA A 154 -8.04 -0.75 9.27
N ALA A 155 -8.45 -0.42 8.05
CA ALA A 155 -9.43 -1.18 7.27
C ALA A 155 -8.92 -1.47 5.84
N GLY A 156 -9.62 -2.41 5.17
CA GLY A 156 -9.43 -2.71 3.74
C GLY A 156 -7.99 -3.06 3.35
N LEU A 157 -7.57 -2.57 2.18
CA LEU A 157 -6.26 -2.85 1.60
C LEU A 157 -5.10 -2.38 2.50
N TYR A 158 -5.29 -1.28 3.23
CA TYR A 158 -4.25 -0.77 4.12
C TYR A 158 -4.03 -1.70 5.32
N LYS A 159 -5.10 -2.24 5.92
CA LYS A 159 -4.98 -3.28 6.94
C LYS A 159 -4.22 -4.50 6.41
N GLY A 160 -4.55 -4.94 5.19
CA GLY A 160 -3.84 -6.02 4.51
C GLY A 160 -2.35 -5.73 4.37
N PHE A 161 -1.99 -4.53 3.93
CA PHE A 161 -0.61 -4.07 3.77
C PHE A 161 0.15 -4.07 5.10
N LEU A 162 -0.40 -3.46 6.15
CA LEU A 162 0.20 -3.46 7.50
C LEU A 162 0.45 -4.89 8.01
N GLY A 163 -0.49 -5.80 7.75
CA GLY A 163 -0.35 -7.23 8.08
C GLY A 163 0.75 -7.97 7.32
N LYS A 164 1.28 -7.40 6.22
CA LYS A 164 2.44 -7.96 5.49
C LYS A 164 3.76 -7.31 5.86
N LEU A 165 3.74 -6.13 6.48
CA LEU A 165 4.96 -5.39 6.79
C LEU A 165 5.93 -6.15 7.68
N ARG A 166 5.47 -6.95 8.65
CA ARG A 166 6.36 -7.76 9.51
C ARG A 166 7.37 -8.58 8.70
N GLY A 167 6.90 -9.30 7.68
CA GLY A 167 7.78 -10.08 6.82
C GLY A 167 8.57 -9.24 5.82
N MET A 168 8.06 -8.07 5.43
CA MET A 168 8.77 -7.17 4.51
C MET A 168 9.92 -6.45 5.19
N VAL A 169 9.73 -5.95 6.41
CA VAL A 169 10.76 -5.31 7.23
C VAL A 169 11.97 -6.21 7.37
N LEU A 170 11.78 -7.48 7.73
CA LEU A 170 12.89 -8.43 7.87
C LEU A 170 13.61 -8.68 6.55
N ARG A 171 12.87 -8.88 5.45
CA ARG A 171 13.47 -9.08 4.12
C ARG A 171 14.26 -7.84 3.66
N LEU A 172 13.71 -6.65 3.88
CA LEU A 172 14.36 -5.40 3.52
C LEU A 172 15.59 -5.15 4.41
N SER A 173 15.52 -5.48 5.70
CA SER A 173 16.66 -5.38 6.62
C SER A 173 17.79 -6.32 6.21
N LEU A 174 17.49 -7.54 5.79
CA LEU A 174 18.47 -8.46 5.21
C LEU A 174 19.14 -7.85 3.97
N VAL A 175 18.35 -7.32 3.04
CA VAL A 175 18.87 -6.70 1.81
C VAL A 175 19.75 -5.49 2.13
N VAL A 176 19.31 -4.61 3.03
CA VAL A 176 20.06 -3.40 3.42
C VAL A 176 21.34 -3.77 4.18
N GLU A 177 21.32 -4.77 5.06
CA GLU A 177 22.52 -5.25 5.76
C GLU A 177 23.57 -5.75 4.76
N LEU A 178 23.15 -6.57 3.79
CA LEU A 178 24.03 -7.11 2.76
C LEU A 178 24.54 -6.03 1.79
N ILE A 179 23.70 -5.06 1.41
CA ILE A 179 24.14 -3.91 0.60
C ILE A 179 25.18 -3.08 1.37
N GLY A 180 24.91 -2.78 2.65
CA GLY A 180 25.83 -2.02 3.51
C GLY A 180 27.17 -2.74 3.69
N TRP A 181 27.13 -4.05 3.91
CA TRP A 181 28.32 -4.90 3.93
C TRP A 181 29.09 -4.83 2.61
N ALA A 182 28.40 -5.06 1.48
CA ALA A 182 29.00 -5.12 0.16
C ALA A 182 29.63 -3.78 -0.24
N ALA A 183 29.05 -2.66 0.22
CA ALA A 183 29.60 -1.32 0.05
C ALA A 183 30.86 -1.06 0.90
N GLY A 184 30.95 -1.65 2.10
CA GLY A 184 32.09 -1.51 3.00
C GLY A 184 33.26 -2.45 2.72
N ASN A 185 34.20 -2.58 3.68
CA ASN A 185 35.32 -3.54 3.62
C ASN A 185 35.31 -4.56 4.78
N GLY A 186 34.20 -4.60 5.55
CA GLY A 186 34.06 -5.48 6.71
C GLY A 186 33.79 -6.94 6.35
N PRO A 187 33.85 -7.84 7.36
CA PRO A 187 33.48 -9.25 7.20
C PRO A 187 32.00 -9.41 6.85
N GLU A 188 31.65 -10.53 6.20
CA GLU A 188 30.25 -10.88 5.90
C GLU A 188 29.40 -10.89 7.18
N PRO A 189 28.22 -10.24 7.17
CA PRO A 189 27.38 -10.16 8.35
C PRO A 189 26.88 -11.55 8.73
N THR A 190 26.88 -11.85 10.02
CA THR A 190 26.30 -13.08 10.59
C THR A 190 24.91 -12.85 11.20
N CYS A 191 24.51 -11.59 11.34
CA CYS A 191 23.22 -11.15 11.86
C CYS A 191 22.81 -9.82 11.23
N ILE A 192 21.52 -9.49 11.35
CA ILE A 192 20.99 -8.16 11.04
C ILE A 192 21.16 -7.29 12.29
N ARG A 193 21.82 -6.15 12.15
CA ARG A 193 22.12 -5.26 13.27
C ARG A 193 20.99 -4.26 13.53
N ALA A 194 20.97 -3.74 14.75
CA ALA A 194 19.98 -2.77 15.20
C ALA A 194 19.96 -1.51 14.33
N GLU A 195 21.12 -1.04 13.89
CA GLU A 195 21.23 0.18 13.06
C GLU A 195 20.56 -0.02 11.70
N THR A 196 20.75 -1.19 11.07
CA THR A 196 20.10 -1.55 9.81
C THR A 196 18.59 -1.65 9.98
N LEU A 197 18.14 -2.33 11.04
CA LEU A 197 16.71 -2.47 11.33
C LEU A 197 16.08 -1.09 11.53
N LEU A 198 16.68 -0.21 12.33
CA LEU A 198 16.17 1.14 12.59
C LEU A 198 16.05 1.97 11.31
N ALA A 199 17.05 1.91 10.42
CA ALA A 199 17.00 2.61 9.13
C ALA A 199 15.85 2.10 8.25
N VAL A 200 15.62 0.78 8.25
CA VAL A 200 14.49 0.17 7.52
C VAL A 200 13.16 0.54 8.15
N LEU A 201 13.04 0.52 9.47
CA LEU A 201 11.82 0.94 10.17
C LEU A 201 11.49 2.40 9.88
N GLY A 202 12.48 3.30 9.91
CA GLY A 202 12.30 4.70 9.51
C GLY A 202 11.79 4.83 8.07
N PHE A 203 12.39 4.11 7.10
CA PHE A 203 11.85 4.08 5.74
C PHE A 203 10.41 3.58 5.67
N ILE A 204 10.07 2.53 6.44
CA ILE A 204 8.73 1.95 6.43
C ILE A 204 7.70 2.91 7.04
N ASP A 205 8.00 3.50 8.17
CA ASP A 205 7.05 4.35 8.91
C ASP A 205 6.96 5.76 8.34
N ASP A 206 8.07 6.34 7.92
CA ASP A 206 8.12 7.74 7.45
C ASP A 206 7.81 7.88 5.95
N TYR A 207 7.94 6.79 5.17
CA TYR A 207 7.76 6.86 3.72
C TYR A 207 6.82 5.79 3.16
N ALA A 208 7.06 4.51 3.44
CA ALA A 208 6.29 3.43 2.80
C ALA A 208 4.83 3.38 3.29
N LYS A 209 4.56 3.52 4.60
CA LYS A 209 3.22 3.61 5.17
C LYS A 209 2.46 4.84 4.66
N PRO A 210 3.01 6.07 4.71
CA PRO A 210 2.38 7.25 4.11
C PRO A 210 2.12 7.11 2.60
N SER A 211 3.05 6.54 1.85
CA SER A 211 2.88 6.27 0.42
C SER A 211 1.76 5.26 0.17
N ALA A 212 1.68 4.20 0.96
CA ALA A 212 0.61 3.21 0.90
C ALA A 212 -0.74 3.83 1.26
N LEU A 213 -0.81 4.70 2.27
CA LEU A 213 -2.02 5.48 2.59
C LEU A 213 -2.48 6.34 1.41
N ARG A 214 -1.55 7.02 0.71
CA ARG A 214 -1.88 7.80 -0.49
C ARG A 214 -2.38 6.91 -1.64
N VAL A 215 -1.71 5.78 -1.87
CA VAL A 215 -2.08 4.81 -2.91
C VAL A 215 -3.45 4.21 -2.65
N PHE A 216 -3.68 3.76 -1.42
CA PHE A 216 -4.94 3.17 -1.04
C PHE A 216 -6.03 4.23 -0.86
N GLY A 217 -5.66 5.50 -0.62
CA GLY A 217 -6.53 6.67 -0.69
C GLY A 217 -7.90 6.44 -0.08
N ASP A 218 -8.96 6.85 -0.80
CA ASP A 218 -10.35 6.58 -0.42
C ASP A 218 -10.55 5.08 -0.07
N ALA A 219 -9.90 4.10 -0.72
CA ALA A 219 -10.03 2.68 -0.36
C ALA A 219 -9.44 2.26 1.01
N ALA A 220 -8.63 3.08 1.67
CA ALA A 220 -8.13 2.86 3.04
C ALA A 220 -9.10 3.36 4.13
N LEU A 221 -9.97 4.31 3.80
CA LEU A 221 -10.94 4.88 4.73
C LEU A 221 -12.22 4.01 4.78
N PRO A 222 -12.87 3.89 5.96
CA PRO A 222 -14.23 3.38 6.04
C PRO A 222 -15.11 4.02 4.97
N LEU A 223 -16.08 3.27 4.43
CA LEU A 223 -16.94 3.77 3.35
C LEU A 223 -17.63 5.09 3.73
N SER A 224 -17.97 5.27 5.00
CA SER A 224 -18.51 6.51 5.58
C SER A 224 -17.56 7.71 5.41
N GLU A 225 -16.28 7.56 5.72
CA GLU A 225 -15.28 8.63 5.64
C GLU A 225 -14.91 8.98 4.19
N ARG A 226 -14.83 7.98 3.30
CA ARG A 226 -14.74 8.24 1.85
C ARG A 226 -15.88 9.08 1.35
N ASN A 227 -17.09 8.67 1.73
CA ASN A 227 -18.30 9.32 1.30
C ASN A 227 -18.41 10.73 1.91
N ALA A 228 -17.91 10.93 3.14
CA ALA A 228 -17.77 12.23 3.77
C ALA A 228 -16.81 13.12 3.00
N ALA A 229 -15.63 12.61 2.61
CA ALA A 229 -14.68 13.35 1.78
C ALA A 229 -15.25 13.70 0.40
N ALA A 230 -15.97 12.78 -0.25
CA ALA A 230 -16.64 13.04 -1.51
C ALA A 230 -17.74 14.11 -1.37
N LEU A 231 -18.50 14.07 -0.29
CA LEU A 231 -19.52 15.07 0.04
C LEU A 231 -18.90 16.44 0.35
N ALA A 232 -17.80 16.49 1.10
CA ALA A 232 -17.02 17.70 1.36
C ALA A 232 -16.50 18.34 0.06
N ARG A 233 -15.91 17.56 -0.85
CA ARG A 233 -15.48 18.03 -2.17
C ARG A 233 -16.64 18.60 -2.99
N TYR A 234 -17.81 17.95 -2.95
CA TYR A 234 -19.02 18.45 -3.60
C TYR A 234 -19.49 19.79 -3.01
N ILE A 235 -19.50 19.93 -1.67
CA ILE A 235 -19.86 21.18 -0.99
C ILE A 235 -18.96 22.33 -1.43
N LEU A 236 -17.63 22.11 -1.44
CA LEU A 236 -16.66 23.11 -1.88
C LEU A 236 -16.86 23.48 -3.35
N LYS A 237 -17.02 22.48 -4.23
CA LYS A 237 -17.22 22.69 -5.67
C LYS A 237 -18.48 23.49 -5.99
N THR A 238 -19.57 23.20 -5.28
CA THR A 238 -20.88 23.84 -5.51
C THR A 238 -21.06 25.12 -4.70
N LYS A 239 -20.13 25.42 -3.78
CA LYS A 239 -20.24 26.49 -2.78
C LYS A 239 -21.56 26.42 -2.00
N ALA A 240 -22.03 25.20 -1.73
CA ALA A 240 -23.29 24.97 -1.07
C ALA A 240 -23.28 25.58 0.34
N GLN A 241 -24.31 26.37 0.65
CA GLN A 241 -24.54 26.92 2.00
C GLN A 241 -25.44 25.99 2.83
N ARG A 242 -26.23 25.15 2.16
CA ARG A 242 -27.14 24.17 2.75
C ARG A 242 -27.14 22.93 1.89
N ILE A 243 -27.24 21.76 2.54
CA ILE A 243 -27.44 20.49 1.85
C ILE A 243 -28.65 19.76 2.44
N ASN A 244 -29.37 19.03 1.58
CA ASN A 244 -30.41 18.10 1.97
C ASN A 244 -29.99 16.68 1.58
N LEU A 245 -30.14 15.70 2.47
CA LEU A 245 -29.65 14.34 2.23
C LEU A 245 -30.36 13.66 1.05
N ARG A 246 -31.65 13.97 0.81
CA ARG A 246 -32.40 13.44 -0.34
C ARG A 246 -31.86 13.99 -1.65
N ASP A 247 -31.49 15.27 -1.66
CA ASP A 247 -30.99 15.96 -2.85
C ASP A 247 -29.53 15.56 -3.13
N VAL A 248 -28.71 15.40 -2.10
CA VAL A 248 -27.37 14.79 -2.23
C VAL A 248 -27.49 13.41 -2.87
N ARG A 249 -28.41 12.57 -2.39
CA ARG A 249 -28.59 11.21 -2.92
C ARG A 249 -29.02 11.18 -4.39
N ARG A 250 -29.91 12.09 -4.80
CA ARG A 250 -30.53 12.08 -6.13
C ARG A 250 -29.82 12.95 -7.16
N GLY A 251 -29.23 14.06 -6.72
CA GLY A 251 -28.78 15.15 -7.58
C GLY A 251 -27.29 15.50 -7.49
N SER A 252 -26.54 14.98 -6.51
CA SER A 252 -25.10 15.32 -6.39
C SER A 252 -24.22 14.76 -7.51
N GLY A 253 -24.68 13.73 -8.22
CA GLY A 253 -23.87 12.98 -9.19
C GLY A 253 -22.77 12.11 -8.56
N ILE A 254 -22.67 12.05 -7.23
CA ILE A 254 -21.67 11.23 -6.53
C ILE A 254 -22.09 9.75 -6.61
N ALA A 255 -21.28 8.92 -7.24
CA ALA A 255 -21.61 7.52 -7.53
C ALA A 255 -21.79 6.67 -6.27
N THR A 256 -21.05 6.97 -5.19
CA THR A 256 -21.07 6.22 -3.93
C THR A 256 -22.17 6.65 -2.97
N LEU A 257 -22.83 7.78 -3.21
CA LEU A 257 -23.89 8.34 -2.36
C LEU A 257 -25.28 8.11 -2.96
N LYS A 258 -25.60 6.85 -3.29
CA LYS A 258 -26.90 6.47 -3.89
C LYS A 258 -27.86 5.82 -2.90
N ILE A 259 -27.35 5.31 -1.78
CA ILE A 259 -28.12 4.64 -0.73
C ILE A 259 -28.27 5.59 0.46
N ALA A 260 -29.41 5.51 1.17
CA ALA A 260 -29.71 6.42 2.27
C ALA A 260 -28.73 6.27 3.45
N ALA A 261 -28.35 5.04 3.81
CA ALA A 261 -27.42 4.76 4.90
C ALA A 261 -26.04 5.39 4.67
N ASP A 262 -25.51 5.26 3.45
CA ASP A 262 -24.20 5.82 3.08
C ASP A 262 -24.17 7.35 3.13
N VAL A 263 -25.27 7.97 2.71
CA VAL A 263 -25.45 9.43 2.78
C VAL A 263 -25.55 9.90 4.23
N GLU A 264 -26.22 9.14 5.09
CA GLU A 264 -26.36 9.45 6.51
C GLU A 264 -25.02 9.34 7.24
N ALA A 265 -24.30 8.23 7.08
CA ALA A 265 -22.99 8.03 7.72
C ALA A 265 -21.95 9.07 7.26
N ALA A 266 -21.96 9.43 5.97
CA ALA A 266 -21.10 10.50 5.45
C ALA A 266 -21.43 11.87 6.03
N THR A 267 -22.73 12.14 6.24
CA THR A 267 -23.19 13.39 6.84
C THR A 267 -22.79 13.46 8.31
N GLU A 268 -22.95 12.37 9.06
CA GLU A 268 -22.56 12.28 10.47
C GLU A 268 -21.07 12.55 10.66
N ALA A 269 -20.21 11.95 9.84
CA ALA A 269 -18.76 12.23 9.88
C ALA A 269 -18.43 13.71 9.62
N LEU A 270 -19.15 14.38 8.71
CA LEU A 270 -18.99 15.81 8.46
C LEU A 270 -19.58 16.70 9.57
N VAL A 271 -20.58 16.23 10.30
CA VAL A 271 -21.09 16.92 11.50
C VAL A 271 -20.04 16.85 12.62
N GLU A 272 -19.47 15.67 12.85
CA GLU A 272 -18.41 15.45 13.84
C GLU A 272 -17.16 16.29 13.52
N ALA A 273 -16.80 16.39 12.23
CA ALA A 273 -15.70 17.24 11.76
C ALA A 273 -16.02 18.76 11.77
N GLY A 274 -17.24 19.16 12.17
CA GLY A 274 -17.64 20.57 12.25
C GLY A 274 -17.91 21.27 10.90
N TRP A 275 -18.04 20.49 9.81
CA TRP A 275 -18.39 20.99 8.48
C TRP A 275 -19.88 21.27 8.33
N LEU A 276 -20.71 20.47 8.98
CA LEU A 276 -22.16 20.51 8.88
C LEU A 276 -22.82 20.69 10.24
N ARG A 277 -23.93 21.41 10.27
CA ARG A 277 -24.81 21.49 11.44
C ARG A 277 -26.24 21.18 11.02
N GLY A 278 -26.86 20.21 11.69
CA GLY A 278 -28.26 19.85 11.45
C GLY A 278 -29.20 21.02 11.77
N VAL A 279 -30.09 21.35 10.84
CA VAL A 279 -31.15 22.34 11.04
C VAL A 279 -32.46 21.57 11.21
N GLY A 280 -32.74 21.20 12.46
CA GLY A 280 -34.03 20.62 12.81
C GLY A 280 -35.07 21.72 12.97
N GLU A 281 -35.61 22.27 11.88
CA GLU A 281 -36.79 23.15 11.97
C GLU A 281 -38.06 22.39 11.61
N ARG A 282 -38.96 22.34 12.60
CA ARG A 282 -40.32 21.83 12.49
C ARG A 282 -41.22 22.98 12.02
N ALA A 283 -41.60 22.98 10.74
CA ALA A 283 -42.65 23.85 10.23
C ALA A 283 -43.89 22.99 9.89
N GLY A 284 -44.85 22.94 10.81
CA GLY A 284 -46.19 22.37 10.58
C GLY A 284 -46.58 21.13 11.42
N ASP A 285 -47.89 21.01 11.68
CA ASP A 285 -48.54 20.03 12.58
C ASP A 285 -48.85 18.65 11.97
N THR A 286 -48.36 18.34 10.77
CA THR A 286 -48.62 17.03 10.13
C THR A 286 -47.63 15.94 10.52
N PRO A 287 -48.08 14.69 10.76
CA PRO A 287 -47.23 13.55 11.16
C PRO A 287 -46.44 13.01 9.96
N GLY A 288 -45.41 13.75 9.53
CA GLY A 288 -44.49 13.37 8.46
C GLY A 288 -43.04 13.29 8.94
N LYS A 289 -42.23 12.47 8.27
CA LYS A 289 -40.80 12.25 8.58
C LYS A 289 -40.01 13.57 8.46
N MET A 290 -39.20 13.91 9.46
CA MET A 290 -38.44 15.17 9.55
C MET A 290 -37.54 15.40 8.32
N ARG A 291 -37.45 16.66 7.86
CA ARG A 291 -36.49 17.05 6.82
C ARG A 291 -35.07 16.98 7.39
N LYS A 292 -34.21 16.22 6.71
CA LYS A 292 -32.78 16.11 7.05
C LYS A 292 -31.98 17.17 6.29
N ASP A 293 -32.14 18.42 6.74
CA ASP A 293 -31.41 19.58 6.22
C ASP A 293 -30.21 19.90 7.11
N TYR A 294 -29.12 20.35 6.48
CA TYR A 294 -27.88 20.72 7.16
C TYR A 294 -27.34 22.04 6.60
N LEU A 295 -26.93 22.94 7.50
CA LEU A 295 -26.17 24.14 7.15
C LEU A 295 -24.70 23.78 7.04
N VAL A 296 -24.04 24.35 6.04
CA VAL A 296 -22.59 24.23 5.85
C VAL A 296 -21.92 25.33 6.65
N ASN A 297 -20.86 24.98 7.39
CA ASN A 297 -20.04 25.95 8.12
C ASN A 297 -19.38 26.92 7.11
N PRO A 298 -19.66 28.24 7.15
CA PRO A 298 -19.12 29.19 6.17
C PRO A 298 -17.60 29.21 6.07
N MET A 299 -16.88 28.91 7.16
CA MET A 299 -15.41 28.92 7.21
C MET A 299 -14.77 27.91 6.26
N VAL A 300 -15.46 26.82 5.91
CA VAL A 300 -14.90 25.81 4.97
C VAL A 300 -14.68 26.39 3.58
N HIS A 301 -15.43 27.43 3.20
CA HIS A 301 -15.30 28.11 1.92
C HIS A 301 -14.21 29.20 1.94
N GLU A 302 -13.84 29.71 3.11
CA GLU A 302 -12.80 30.74 3.28
C GLU A 302 -11.40 30.12 3.26
N VAL A 303 -11.21 29.00 3.96
CA VAL A 303 -9.94 28.26 4.01
C VAL A 303 -9.50 27.77 2.62
N ALA A 304 -10.45 27.40 1.76
CA ALA A 304 -10.16 26.95 0.40
C ALA A 304 -9.65 28.07 -0.54
N ASN A 305 -9.89 29.35 -0.23
CA ASN A 305 -9.41 30.49 -1.02
C ASN A 305 -8.05 31.03 -0.54
N GLY A 306 -7.54 30.57 0.62
CA GLY A 306 -6.26 30.98 1.20
C GLY A 306 -5.07 30.09 0.86
N VAL A 307 -5.30 29.02 0.08
CA VAL A 307 -4.26 28.11 -0.43
C VAL A 307 -4.28 28.22 -1.97
N ALA A 308 -3.77 29.33 -2.49
CA ALA A 308 -3.48 29.54 -3.89
C ALA A 308 -2.02 29.94 -4.06
#